data_AF-A0A560CXJ3-F1
#
_entry.id   AF-A0A560CXJ3-F1
#
_cell.length_a   1.000
_cell.length_b   1.000
_cell.length_c   1.000
_cell.angle_alpha   90.00
_cell.angle_beta   90.00
_cell.angle_gamma   90.00
#
_symmetry.space_group_name_H-M   'P 1'
#
loop_
_entity.id
_entity.type
_entity.pdbx_description
1 polymer ?
#
loop_
_entity_poly.entity_id
_entity_poly.type
_entity_poly.pdbx_seq_one_letter_code
_entity_poly.pdbx_strand_id
1 'polypeptide(L)'
;MSSTPYDRQTSFALFSAENPTSQQSGTDLDAEFNAVKLAMDDTQQNLAKIQDDDGALKRGSVGQAQFDSSVTLGFAAPAQWESGVLYDANISTVFYNSIFYIANTTHTSGVSFDASKWDEIADFTAAAAIPDGSITSVKLASGAVAGDKLADGVVANSKIATGAVTNTKLADANVTYNKLDAANVAVPLANLLFPAGALMPYAGAAAPTGWLLCYGQSLLRSDYPTLFAAIGTTYGSADGTHFNLPDLRGRVIPGADNMGGSPAGRITDAVAGMDSLGDSGGAQSRTLVTANLPPYTPAGSNGSISVTSTNYTAQSTSPISGSAVGGGAQVSVPVSPGGLYGQLTSTGSGPTFTGTPQGGTSTPIVTVQPSLVLNYIIKAH
;
A
#
# COMPACT_ATOMS: atom_id res chain seq x y z
N MET A 1 -69.74 11.31 6.98
CA MET A 1 -70.52 10.57 7.98
C MET A 1 -71.82 10.19 7.31
N SER A 2 -72.00 8.92 6.97
CA SER A 2 -73.24 8.44 6.36
C SER A 2 -74.16 7.98 7.49
N SER A 3 -75.02 8.87 7.97
CA SER A 3 -76.23 8.40 8.64
C SER A 3 -77.16 7.96 7.52
N THR A 4 -77.49 6.66 7.47
CA THR A 4 -78.64 6.22 6.69
C THR A 4 -79.86 6.86 7.34
N PRO A 5 -80.57 7.79 6.67
CA PRO A 5 -81.75 8.40 7.25
C PRO A 5 -82.73 7.29 7.62
N TYR A 6 -83.32 7.36 8.81
CA TYR A 6 -84.40 6.44 9.16
C TYR A 6 -85.54 6.64 8.16
N ASP A 7 -85.87 5.58 7.44
CA ASP A 7 -86.98 5.53 6.49
C ASP A 7 -88.01 4.51 6.96
N ARG A 8 -89.23 4.98 7.22
CA ARG A 8 -90.30 4.17 7.80
C ARG A 8 -90.90 3.27 6.73
N GLN A 9 -90.75 1.96 6.88
CA GLN A 9 -91.27 0.92 5.99
C GLN A 9 -92.67 0.43 6.40
N THR A 10 -93.02 0.44 7.69
CA THR A 10 -94.36 0.06 8.18
C THR A 10 -94.99 1.12 9.07
N SER A 11 -96.28 1.36 8.87
CA SER A 11 -97.05 2.39 9.58
C SER A 11 -98.43 1.86 9.91
N PHE A 12 -98.82 1.91 11.19
CA PHE A 12 -100.17 1.51 11.63
C PHE A 12 -101.28 2.26 10.88
N ALA A 13 -101.05 3.54 10.55
CA ALA A 13 -102.01 4.33 9.80
C ALA A 13 -102.23 3.80 8.38
N LEU A 14 -101.14 3.42 7.68
CA LEU A 14 -101.22 2.83 6.34
C LEU A 14 -101.82 1.42 6.38
N PHE A 15 -101.39 0.59 7.34
CA PHE A 15 -101.92 -0.76 7.52
C PHE A 15 -103.42 -0.74 7.84
N SER A 16 -103.89 0.16 8.71
CA SER A 16 -105.31 0.28 9.05
C SER A 16 -106.18 0.80 7.88
N ALA A 17 -105.59 1.59 6.97
CA ALA A 17 -106.29 2.11 5.80
C ALA A 17 -106.55 1.03 4.72
N GLU A 18 -105.82 -0.08 4.76
CA GLU A 18 -105.96 -1.20 3.82
C GLU A 18 -107.05 -2.23 4.23
N ASN A 19 -107.76 -2.00 5.33
CA ASN A 19 -108.78 -2.93 5.90
C ASN A 19 -108.29 -4.39 6.02
N PRO A 20 -107.17 -4.65 6.71
CA PRO A 20 -106.55 -5.96 6.76
C PRO A 20 -107.42 -6.97 7.53
N THR A 21 -107.53 -8.18 6.98
CA THR A 21 -108.30 -9.29 7.59
C THR A 21 -107.47 -10.15 8.55
N SER A 22 -106.18 -9.86 8.67
CA SER A 22 -105.24 -10.47 9.61
C SER A 22 -104.50 -9.40 10.41
N GLN A 23 -104.00 -9.77 11.59
CA GLN A 23 -103.19 -8.88 12.42
C GLN A 23 -101.86 -8.56 11.74
N GLN A 24 -101.31 -7.37 12.00
CA GLN A 24 -99.99 -6.98 11.50
C GLN A 24 -98.93 -7.96 12.00
N SER A 25 -98.00 -8.35 11.13
CA SER A 25 -96.96 -9.31 11.53
C SER A 25 -96.08 -8.71 12.62
N GLY A 26 -95.92 -9.43 13.73
CA GLY A 26 -95.01 -9.03 14.81
C GLY A 26 -93.57 -8.87 14.32
N THR A 27 -93.15 -9.67 13.33
CA THR A 27 -91.81 -9.59 12.73
C THR A 27 -91.54 -8.25 12.06
N ASP A 28 -92.55 -7.63 11.45
CA ASP A 28 -92.40 -6.41 10.68
C ASP A 28 -92.37 -5.19 11.62
N LEU A 29 -93.11 -5.26 12.73
CA LEU A 29 -93.05 -4.29 13.82
C LEU A 29 -91.72 -4.37 14.57
N ASP A 30 -91.22 -5.58 14.85
CA ASP A 30 -89.91 -5.78 15.46
C ASP A 30 -88.78 -5.26 14.55
N ALA A 31 -88.90 -5.46 13.24
CA ALA A 31 -87.96 -4.90 12.26
C ALA A 31 -87.95 -3.37 12.27
N GLU A 32 -89.12 -2.72 12.33
CA GLU A 32 -89.22 -1.26 12.48
C GLU A 32 -88.58 -0.75 13.77
N PHE A 33 -88.92 -1.37 14.90
CA PHE A 33 -88.38 -0.96 16.18
C PHE A 33 -86.85 -1.08 16.22
N ASN A 34 -86.31 -2.14 15.62
CA ASN A 34 -84.87 -2.32 15.44
C ASN A 34 -84.25 -1.26 14.53
N ALA A 35 -84.93 -0.84 13.46
CA ALA A 35 -84.44 0.21 12.56
C ALA A 35 -84.41 1.59 13.25
N VAL A 36 -85.43 1.94 14.03
CA VAL A 36 -85.46 3.16 14.85
C VAL A 36 -84.32 3.13 15.88
N LYS A 37 -84.16 1.99 16.57
CA LYS A 37 -83.09 1.81 17.56
C LYS A 37 -81.72 2.03 16.94
N LEU A 38 -81.44 1.44 15.78
CA LEU A 38 -80.16 1.57 15.09
C LEU A 38 -79.86 3.03 14.72
N ALA A 39 -80.85 3.77 14.20
CA ALA A 39 -80.69 5.18 13.87
C ALA A 39 -80.45 6.07 15.11
N MET A 40 -81.10 5.75 16.23
CA MET A 40 -80.87 6.46 17.50
C MET A 40 -79.48 6.16 18.07
N ASP A 41 -79.05 4.90 18.05
CA ASP A 41 -77.72 4.48 18.52
C ASP A 41 -76.61 5.14 17.67
N ASP A 42 -76.78 5.23 16.35
CA ASP A 42 -75.86 5.94 15.44
C ASP A 42 -75.78 7.44 15.74
N THR A 43 -76.92 8.07 16.02
CA THR A 43 -76.97 9.49 16.37
C THR A 43 -76.24 9.75 17.69
N GLN A 44 -76.47 8.91 18.69
CA GLN A 44 -75.77 8.99 19.97
C GLN A 44 -74.26 8.76 19.82
N GLN A 45 -73.84 7.79 19.02
CA GLN A 45 -72.43 7.55 18.74
C GLN A 45 -71.76 8.74 18.03
N ASN A 46 -72.46 9.39 17.11
CA ASN A 46 -71.92 10.58 16.44
C ASN A 46 -71.84 11.78 17.38
N LEU A 47 -72.82 11.95 18.27
CA LEU A 47 -72.81 13.01 19.29
C LEU A 47 -71.67 12.80 20.30
N ALA A 48 -71.46 11.56 20.75
CA ALA A 48 -70.35 11.20 21.64
C ALA A 48 -68.95 11.44 21.04
N LYS A 49 -68.82 11.57 19.70
CA LYS A 49 -67.54 11.95 19.07
C LYS A 49 -67.24 13.44 19.19
N ILE A 50 -68.26 14.27 19.36
CA ILE A 50 -68.12 15.74 19.38
C ILE A 50 -68.44 16.37 20.73
N GLN A 51 -68.97 15.61 21.68
CA GLN A 51 -69.28 16.05 23.04
C GLN A 51 -68.53 15.24 24.11
N ASP A 52 -68.16 15.90 25.19
CA ASP A 52 -67.65 15.32 26.44
C ASP A 52 -68.82 14.87 27.34
N ASP A 53 -68.51 14.12 28.41
CA ASP A 53 -69.50 13.50 29.29
C ASP A 53 -70.39 14.52 30.06
N ASP A 54 -69.98 15.79 30.10
CA ASP A 54 -70.72 16.91 30.70
C ASP A 54 -71.67 17.62 29.71
N GLY A 55 -71.72 17.16 28.45
CA GLY A 55 -72.51 17.76 27.38
C GLY A 55 -71.84 18.96 26.69
N ALA A 56 -70.63 19.35 27.11
CA ALA A 56 -69.83 20.35 26.40
C ALA A 56 -69.23 19.75 25.12
N LEU A 57 -68.82 20.62 24.18
CA LEU A 57 -68.09 20.16 23.00
C LEU A 57 -66.69 19.66 23.38
N LYS A 58 -66.28 18.53 22.79
CA LYS A 58 -64.94 17.99 22.94
C LYS A 58 -63.88 19.00 22.50
N ARG A 59 -62.78 19.04 23.23
CA ARG A 59 -61.60 19.82 22.81
C ARG A 59 -61.16 19.36 21.41
N GLY A 60 -61.04 20.31 20.49
CA GLY A 60 -60.70 20.05 19.09
C GLY A 60 -61.88 19.74 18.16
N SER A 61 -63.14 19.72 18.65
CA SER A 61 -64.33 19.60 17.81
C SER A 61 -64.67 20.87 17.01
N VAL A 62 -64.03 21.99 17.36
CA VAL A 62 -64.10 23.27 16.64
C VAL A 62 -62.71 23.58 16.07
N GLY A 63 -62.57 23.56 14.74
CA GLY A 63 -61.37 23.95 14.01
C GLY A 63 -61.42 25.41 13.54
N GLN A 64 -60.29 25.90 13.02
CA GLN A 64 -60.11 27.31 12.60
C GLN A 64 -61.20 27.79 11.63
N ALA A 65 -61.65 26.94 10.72
CA ALA A 65 -62.68 27.27 9.71
C ALA A 65 -64.10 27.40 10.28
N GLN A 66 -64.34 27.00 11.53
CA GLN A 66 -65.64 27.08 12.21
C GLN A 66 -65.77 28.34 13.08
N PHE A 67 -64.69 29.12 13.25
CA PHE A 67 -64.76 30.43 13.87
C PHE A 67 -65.26 31.47 12.85
N ASP A 68 -66.08 32.42 13.30
CA ASP A 68 -66.42 33.59 12.48
C ASP A 68 -65.15 34.37 12.14
N SER A 69 -65.08 34.92 10.93
CA SER A 69 -63.99 35.81 10.49
C SER A 69 -63.73 37.00 11.41
N SER A 70 -64.68 37.36 12.29
CA SER A 70 -64.56 38.41 13.30
C SER A 70 -63.76 37.98 14.54
N VAL A 71 -63.50 36.69 14.76
CA VAL A 71 -62.73 36.20 15.90
C VAL A 71 -61.24 36.38 15.62
N THR A 72 -60.63 37.36 16.26
CA THR A 72 -59.18 37.60 16.20
C THR A 72 -58.51 37.10 17.47
N LEU A 73 -57.23 36.71 17.38
CA LEU A 73 -56.44 36.24 18.53
C LEU A 73 -56.18 37.34 19.58
N GLY A 74 -56.57 38.59 19.30
CA GLY A 74 -56.43 39.72 20.21
C GLY A 74 -55.03 40.34 20.24
N PHE A 75 -54.11 39.93 19.36
CA PHE A 75 -52.77 40.51 19.25
C PHE A 75 -52.25 40.50 17.80
N ALA A 76 -51.35 41.43 17.47
CA ALA A 76 -50.76 41.57 16.14
C ALA A 76 -49.68 40.50 15.86
N ALA A 77 -49.36 40.26 14.59
CA ALA A 77 -48.33 39.29 14.21
C ALA A 77 -46.96 39.66 14.82
N PRO A 78 -46.21 38.70 15.40
CA PRO A 78 -44.92 38.97 16.02
C PRO A 78 -43.90 39.54 15.04
N ALA A 79 -43.24 40.62 15.44
CA ALA A 79 -42.04 41.15 14.79
C ALA A 79 -40.79 40.92 15.67
N GLN A 80 -39.59 41.21 15.18
CA GLN A 80 -38.42 41.33 16.08
C GLN A 80 -38.52 42.66 16.85
N TRP A 81 -38.04 42.69 18.10
CA TRP A 81 -38.01 43.94 18.86
C TRP A 81 -37.05 44.95 18.23
N GLU A 82 -37.51 46.19 18.09
CA GLU A 82 -36.74 47.31 17.52
C GLU A 82 -36.80 48.52 18.46
N SER A 83 -35.73 49.33 18.45
CA SER A 83 -35.62 50.56 19.24
C SER A 83 -36.28 51.75 18.53
N GLY A 84 -36.91 52.66 19.30
CA GLY A 84 -37.54 53.87 18.78
C GLY A 84 -38.91 53.66 18.12
N VAL A 85 -39.50 52.47 18.26
CA VAL A 85 -40.80 52.11 17.66
C VAL A 85 -41.92 52.28 18.68
N LEU A 86 -43.07 52.80 18.25
CA LEU A 86 -44.28 52.84 19.08
C LEU A 86 -44.93 51.46 19.12
N TYR A 87 -45.12 50.93 20.32
CA TYR A 87 -45.84 49.69 20.59
C TYR A 87 -47.11 49.99 21.37
N ASP A 88 -48.24 49.45 20.91
CA ASP A 88 -49.57 49.64 21.51
C ASP A 88 -49.87 48.53 22.53
N ALA A 89 -50.38 48.93 23.70
CA ALA A 89 -50.77 48.02 24.78
C ALA A 89 -51.75 46.96 24.28
N ASN A 90 -51.51 45.71 24.65
CA ASN A 90 -52.32 44.53 24.34
C ASN A 90 -52.52 44.27 22.85
N ILE A 91 -51.75 44.92 21.97
CA ILE A 91 -51.84 44.72 20.52
C ILE A 91 -50.48 44.36 19.96
N SER A 92 -49.44 45.15 20.24
CA SER A 92 -48.12 44.94 19.67
C SER A 92 -47.42 43.74 20.31
N THR A 93 -46.88 42.86 19.47
CA THR A 93 -46.11 41.70 19.93
C THR A 93 -44.73 41.63 19.28
N VAL A 94 -43.75 41.13 20.03
CA VAL A 94 -42.35 41.07 19.60
C VAL A 94 -41.66 39.79 20.05
N PHE A 95 -40.65 39.38 19.30
CA PHE A 95 -39.61 38.46 19.73
C PHE A 95 -38.38 39.24 20.21
N TYR A 96 -37.88 38.88 21.39
CA TYR A 96 -36.62 39.37 21.92
C TYR A 96 -35.92 38.23 22.68
N ASN A 97 -34.65 37.98 22.38
CA ASN A 97 -33.87 36.88 22.98
C ASN A 97 -34.59 35.52 23.01
N SER A 98 -35.23 35.15 21.89
CA SER A 98 -35.99 33.89 21.76
C SER A 98 -37.22 33.79 22.67
N ILE A 99 -37.72 34.89 23.23
CA ILE A 99 -38.97 34.93 23.99
C ILE A 99 -39.99 35.79 23.22
N PHE A 100 -41.24 35.34 23.21
CA PHE A 100 -42.38 36.03 22.60
C PHE A 100 -43.11 36.86 23.65
N TYR A 101 -43.24 38.16 23.40
CA TYR A 101 -43.82 39.14 24.31
C TYR A 101 -44.99 39.91 23.67
N ILE A 102 -45.89 40.42 24.51
CA ILE A 102 -46.89 41.44 24.17
C ILE A 102 -46.68 42.69 25.00
N ALA A 103 -46.86 43.87 24.39
CA ALA A 103 -46.72 45.12 25.12
C ALA A 103 -47.87 45.24 26.14
N ASN A 104 -47.57 45.44 27.42
CA ASN A 104 -48.60 45.62 28.45
C ASN A 104 -49.06 47.09 28.58
N THR A 105 -48.25 48.02 28.08
CA THR A 105 -48.49 49.46 28.09
C THR A 105 -48.09 50.07 26.76
N THR A 106 -48.83 51.09 26.29
CA THR A 106 -48.48 51.79 25.05
C THR A 106 -47.25 52.63 25.32
N HIS A 107 -46.17 52.37 24.59
CA HIS A 107 -44.89 53.04 24.80
C HIS A 107 -44.07 53.09 23.52
N THR A 108 -43.21 54.10 23.40
CA THR A 108 -42.12 54.08 22.42
C THR A 108 -40.93 53.36 23.04
N SER A 109 -40.38 52.36 22.35
CA SER A 109 -39.23 51.60 22.83
C SER A 109 -37.99 52.49 22.96
N GLY A 110 -37.25 52.30 24.05
CA GLY A 110 -35.98 52.99 24.28
C GLY A 110 -34.82 52.31 23.54
N VAL A 111 -33.59 52.66 23.91
CA VAL A 111 -32.36 52.04 23.37
C VAL A 111 -32.11 50.62 23.86
N SER A 112 -32.85 50.18 24.88
CA SER A 112 -32.76 48.85 25.48
C SER A 112 -34.16 48.28 25.74
N PHE A 113 -34.25 46.95 25.74
CA PHE A 113 -35.48 46.24 26.09
C PHE A 113 -35.82 46.45 27.58
N ASP A 114 -36.97 47.05 27.84
CA ASP A 114 -37.48 47.33 29.20
C ASP A 114 -38.58 46.33 29.54
N ALA A 115 -38.19 45.22 30.18
CA ALA A 115 -39.08 44.10 30.48
C ALA A 115 -40.32 44.47 31.32
N SER A 116 -40.33 45.62 32.02
CA SER A 116 -41.50 46.06 32.79
C SER A 116 -42.71 46.41 31.91
N LYS A 117 -42.47 46.70 30.63
CA LYS A 117 -43.49 47.09 29.65
C LYS A 117 -44.03 45.94 28.80
N TRP A 118 -43.63 44.71 29.11
CA TRP A 118 -43.93 43.52 28.32
C TRP A 118 -44.41 42.38 29.21
N ASP A 119 -45.45 41.70 28.74
CA ASP A 119 -45.89 40.44 29.31
C ASP A 119 -45.39 39.30 28.42
N GLU A 120 -44.85 38.26 29.04
CA GLU A 120 -44.36 37.07 28.34
C GLU A 120 -45.54 36.21 27.86
N ILE A 121 -45.58 35.92 26.57
CA ILE A 121 -46.53 34.97 25.99
C ILE A 121 -45.93 33.56 25.98
N ALA A 122 -44.68 33.41 25.54
CA ALA A 122 -44.00 32.11 25.44
C ALA A 122 -42.47 32.24 25.39
N ASP A 123 -41.78 31.40 26.17
CA ASP A 123 -40.32 31.27 26.17
C ASP A 123 -39.84 30.14 25.23
N PHE A 124 -39.00 30.48 24.24
CA PHE A 124 -38.36 29.52 23.34
C PHE A 124 -36.84 29.38 23.57
N THR A 125 -36.30 29.89 24.68
CA THR A 125 -34.88 29.79 25.02
C THR A 125 -34.40 28.34 25.15
N ALA A 126 -35.25 27.44 25.66
CA ALA A 126 -34.97 26.00 25.73
C ALA A 126 -34.82 25.35 24.34
N ALA A 127 -35.37 25.94 23.28
CA ALA A 127 -35.21 25.45 21.91
C ALA A 127 -33.91 25.94 21.23
N ALA A 128 -33.22 26.94 21.81
CA ALA A 128 -32.03 27.54 21.22
C ALA A 128 -30.73 26.79 21.54
N ALA A 129 -30.67 26.06 22.66
CA ALA A 129 -29.53 25.23 22.99
C ALA A 129 -29.66 23.87 22.28
N ILE A 130 -28.65 23.48 21.48
CA ILE A 130 -28.51 22.11 20.98
C ILE A 130 -27.89 21.29 22.12
N PRO A 131 -28.64 20.43 22.84
CA PRO A 131 -28.07 19.70 23.96
C PRO A 131 -27.01 18.71 23.51
N ASP A 132 -26.07 18.36 24.39
CA ASP A 132 -25.04 17.35 24.11
C ASP A 132 -25.68 16.03 23.66
N GLY A 133 -25.14 15.47 22.57
CA GLY A 133 -25.62 14.23 21.98
C GLY A 133 -26.99 14.33 21.27
N SER A 134 -27.63 15.50 21.26
CA SER A 134 -28.93 15.66 20.61
C SER A 134 -28.87 15.53 19.09
N ILE A 135 -27.73 15.80 18.46
CA ILE A 135 -27.51 15.55 17.03
C ILE A 135 -27.02 14.12 16.83
N THR A 136 -27.94 13.24 16.43
CA THR A 136 -27.65 11.85 16.08
C THR A 136 -27.50 11.69 14.57
N SER A 137 -27.02 10.54 14.12
CA SER A 137 -26.88 10.22 12.69
C SER A 137 -28.20 10.33 11.91
N VAL A 138 -29.35 10.07 12.54
CA VAL A 138 -30.67 10.19 11.90
C VAL A 138 -31.06 11.65 11.65
N LYS A 139 -30.53 12.59 12.44
CA LYS A 139 -30.79 14.03 12.28
C LYS A 139 -29.87 14.69 11.26
N LEU A 140 -28.83 13.99 10.82
CA LEU A 140 -27.93 14.44 9.76
C LEU A 140 -28.20 13.63 8.49
N ALA A 141 -28.81 14.28 7.50
CA ALA A 141 -28.94 13.68 6.18
C ALA A 141 -27.55 13.34 5.58
N SER A 142 -27.51 12.39 4.65
CA SER A 142 -26.27 12.08 3.91
C SER A 142 -25.75 13.34 3.22
N GLY A 143 -24.45 13.64 3.42
CA GLY A 143 -23.82 14.85 2.87
C GLY A 143 -24.15 16.16 3.61
N ALA A 144 -24.93 16.12 4.71
CA ALA A 144 -25.27 17.32 5.46
C ALA A 144 -24.04 18.05 6.04
N VAL A 145 -22.95 17.33 6.30
CA VAL A 145 -21.66 17.87 6.76
C VAL A 145 -20.68 17.85 5.59
N ALA A 146 -20.69 18.92 4.80
CA ALA A 146 -19.72 19.16 3.74
C ALA A 146 -18.44 19.83 4.28
N GLY A 147 -17.39 19.87 3.47
CA GLY A 147 -16.07 20.35 3.90
C GLY A 147 -16.04 21.81 4.38
N ASP A 148 -16.85 22.68 3.78
CA ASP A 148 -17.05 24.08 4.19
C ASP A 148 -17.67 24.22 5.60
N LYS A 149 -18.34 23.19 6.09
CA LYS A 149 -18.89 23.12 7.46
C LYS A 149 -17.88 22.58 8.48
N LEU A 150 -16.70 22.14 8.03
CA LEU A 150 -15.61 21.67 8.87
C LEU A 150 -14.41 22.60 8.69
N ALA A 151 -14.25 23.54 9.62
CA ALA A 151 -13.06 24.39 9.65
C ALA A 151 -11.76 23.58 9.81
N ASP A 152 -10.65 24.12 9.31
CA ASP A 152 -9.34 23.49 9.40
C ASP A 152 -8.97 23.15 10.85
N GLY A 153 -8.46 21.93 11.05
CA GLY A 153 -8.08 21.43 12.39
C GLY A 153 -9.24 21.05 13.30
N VAL A 154 -10.51 21.23 12.88
CA VAL A 154 -11.66 20.85 13.71
C VAL A 154 -11.72 19.35 13.94
N VAL A 155 -11.19 18.53 13.03
CA VAL A 155 -11.08 17.07 13.16
C VAL A 155 -9.68 16.71 13.66
N ALA A 156 -9.45 16.91 14.96
CA ALA A 156 -8.19 16.56 15.62
C ALA A 156 -8.13 15.05 15.96
N ASN A 157 -6.92 14.54 16.27
CA ASN A 157 -6.71 13.13 16.66
C ASN A 157 -7.62 12.68 17.81
N SER A 158 -7.89 13.54 18.80
CA SER A 158 -8.79 13.23 19.91
C SER A 158 -10.25 12.97 19.49
N LYS A 159 -10.64 13.42 18.29
CA LYS A 159 -11.98 13.24 17.69
C LYS A 159 -12.05 12.04 16.74
N ILE A 160 -10.90 11.44 16.41
CA ILE A 160 -10.82 10.21 15.63
C ILE A 160 -10.47 9.07 16.59
N ALA A 161 -11.45 8.22 16.89
CA ALA A 161 -11.21 7.07 17.77
C ALA A 161 -10.16 6.11 17.17
N THR A 162 -9.45 5.37 18.03
CA THR A 162 -8.51 4.34 17.60
C THR A 162 -9.21 3.33 16.68
N GLY A 163 -8.63 3.09 15.50
CA GLY A 163 -9.22 2.19 14.49
C GLY A 163 -10.44 2.76 13.76
N ALA A 164 -10.81 4.02 13.98
CA ALA A 164 -11.92 4.64 13.26
C ALA A 164 -11.63 4.81 11.76
N VAL A 165 -10.37 4.95 11.37
CA VAL A 165 -9.94 4.94 9.96
C VAL A 165 -9.35 3.57 9.65
N THR A 166 -10.08 2.77 8.88
CA THR A 166 -9.69 1.41 8.46
C THR A 166 -9.33 1.40 6.97
N ASN A 167 -8.66 0.34 6.51
CA ASN A 167 -8.34 0.17 5.08
C ASN A 167 -9.59 0.22 4.19
N THR A 168 -10.74 -0.29 4.66
CA THR A 168 -12.01 -0.19 3.92
C THR A 168 -12.57 1.22 3.80
N LYS A 169 -12.16 2.15 4.68
CA LYS A 169 -12.54 3.56 4.65
C LYS A 169 -11.58 4.42 3.84
N LEU A 170 -10.40 3.88 3.50
CA LEU A 170 -9.40 4.51 2.65
C LEU A 170 -9.36 3.76 1.33
N ALA A 171 -10.00 4.31 0.29
CA ALA A 171 -9.89 3.73 -1.05
C ALA A 171 -8.42 3.67 -1.50
N ASP A 172 -8.12 2.69 -2.35
CA ASP A 172 -6.78 2.49 -2.89
C ASP A 172 -6.24 3.78 -3.52
N ALA A 173 -4.93 4.02 -3.34
CA ALA A 173 -4.20 5.19 -3.82
C ALA A 173 -4.63 6.57 -3.25
N ASN A 174 -5.61 6.66 -2.33
CA ASN A 174 -5.98 7.96 -1.74
C ASN A 174 -4.91 8.54 -0.80
N VAL A 175 -4.08 7.70 -0.17
CA VAL A 175 -2.96 8.13 0.66
C VAL A 175 -1.69 8.06 -0.18
N THR A 176 -1.30 9.18 -0.78
CA THR A 176 -0.08 9.30 -1.60
C THR A 176 1.13 9.67 -0.75
N TYR A 177 2.34 9.49 -1.30
CA TYR A 177 3.60 9.83 -0.61
C TYR A 177 3.61 11.25 -0.05
N ASN A 178 3.08 12.24 -0.78
CA ASN A 178 3.02 13.64 -0.32
C ASN A 178 2.06 13.86 0.85
N LYS A 179 1.12 12.92 1.07
CA LYS A 179 0.18 12.95 2.20
C LYS A 179 0.72 12.22 3.43
N LEU A 180 1.83 11.50 3.28
CA LEU A 180 2.55 10.83 4.36
C LEU A 180 3.74 11.71 4.73
N ASP A 181 3.66 12.37 5.88
CA ASP A 181 4.84 13.02 6.44
C ASP A 181 5.87 11.94 6.82
N ALA A 182 7.02 11.95 6.13
CA ALA A 182 8.10 10.99 6.35
C ALA A 182 8.62 10.99 7.79
N ALA A 183 8.44 12.07 8.55
CA ALA A 183 8.81 12.14 9.96
C ALA A 183 7.85 11.37 10.89
N ASN A 184 6.61 11.14 10.46
CA ASN A 184 5.54 10.58 11.28
C ASN A 184 5.14 9.15 10.89
N VAL A 185 5.74 8.58 9.84
CA VAL A 185 5.60 7.14 9.55
C VAL A 185 6.67 6.38 10.34
N ALA A 186 6.24 5.54 11.29
CA ALA A 186 7.10 4.79 12.21
C ALA A 186 8.17 3.92 11.52
N VAL A 187 7.96 3.59 10.24
CA VAL A 187 8.97 3.01 9.35
C VAL A 187 8.97 3.85 8.08
N PRO A 188 10.06 4.56 7.75
CA PRO A 188 10.16 5.23 6.46
C PRO A 188 9.86 4.21 5.37
N LEU A 189 8.94 4.49 4.43
CA LEU A 189 8.56 3.52 3.38
C LEU A 189 9.77 2.97 2.60
N ALA A 190 10.88 3.71 2.57
CA ALA A 190 12.16 3.26 2.02
C ALA A 190 12.75 2.02 2.72
N ASN A 191 12.49 1.83 4.02
CA ASN A 191 12.93 0.66 4.79
C ASN A 191 12.01 -0.56 4.60
N LEU A 192 10.80 -0.37 4.06
CA LEU A 192 9.89 -1.47 3.72
C LEU A 192 10.27 -2.14 2.39
N LEU A 193 10.92 -1.40 1.48
CA LEU A 193 11.31 -1.94 0.16
C LEU A 193 12.66 -2.65 0.19
N PHE A 194 13.61 -2.19 1.01
CA PHE A 194 14.94 -2.78 1.15
C PHE A 194 15.33 -2.88 2.63
N PRO A 195 15.69 -4.09 3.13
CA PRO A 195 16.18 -4.23 4.49
C PRO A 195 17.55 -3.57 4.66
N ALA A 196 17.87 -3.12 5.88
CA ALA A 196 19.21 -2.66 6.23
C ALA A 196 20.25 -3.75 5.90
N GLY A 197 21.37 -3.35 5.30
CA GLY A 197 22.39 -4.30 4.82
C GLY A 197 22.16 -4.79 3.38
N ALA A 198 21.03 -4.49 2.74
CA ALA A 198 20.83 -4.79 1.33
C ALA A 198 21.85 -4.04 0.47
N LEU A 199 22.48 -4.77 -0.46
CA LEU A 199 23.53 -4.28 -1.34
C LEU A 199 23.02 -4.20 -2.79
N MET A 200 23.35 -3.13 -3.51
CA MET A 200 23.10 -3.05 -4.95
C MET A 200 24.17 -2.29 -5.73
N PRO A 201 24.38 -2.61 -7.03
CA PRO A 201 25.16 -1.77 -7.94
C PRO A 201 24.51 -0.40 -8.13
N TYR A 202 25.33 0.64 -8.23
CA TYR A 202 24.90 2.03 -8.33
C TYR A 202 25.79 2.82 -9.29
N ALA A 203 25.16 3.51 -10.24
CA ALA A 203 25.86 4.26 -11.29
C ALA A 203 26.24 5.70 -10.88
N GLY A 204 25.73 6.21 -9.76
CA GLY A 204 26.03 7.57 -9.30
C GLY A 204 27.30 7.66 -8.47
N ALA A 205 27.91 8.86 -8.41
CA ALA A 205 29.17 9.10 -7.70
C ALA A 205 29.03 9.26 -6.17
N ALA A 206 27.86 9.71 -5.69
CA ALA A 206 27.60 9.97 -4.27
C ALA A 206 26.44 9.11 -3.76
N ALA A 207 26.52 8.66 -2.50
CA ALA A 207 25.47 7.86 -1.90
C ALA A 207 24.15 8.65 -1.79
N PRO A 208 23.02 8.11 -2.25
CA PRO A 208 21.70 8.68 -1.98
C PRO A 208 21.39 8.71 -0.48
N THR A 209 20.47 9.57 -0.06
CA THR A 209 20.01 9.62 1.34
C THR A 209 19.51 8.25 1.81
N GLY A 210 19.99 7.81 2.97
CA GLY A 210 19.66 6.50 3.56
C GLY A 210 20.49 5.33 3.02
N TRP A 211 21.48 5.60 2.16
CA TRP A 211 22.42 4.62 1.62
C TRP A 211 23.86 5.07 1.90
N LEU A 212 24.79 4.12 1.88
CA LEU A 212 26.23 4.35 2.07
C LEU A 212 27.02 3.65 0.96
N LEU A 213 28.13 4.23 0.51
CA LEU A 213 29.01 3.61 -0.48
C LEU A 213 29.86 2.50 0.18
N CYS A 214 30.15 1.41 -0.52
CA CYS A 214 30.90 0.27 0.02
C CYS A 214 32.40 0.32 -0.31
N TYR A 215 33.16 1.16 0.41
CA TYR A 215 34.61 1.30 0.26
C TYR A 215 35.41 0.96 1.53
N GLY A 216 34.83 0.17 2.44
CA GLY A 216 35.52 -0.27 3.65
C GLY A 216 35.51 0.74 4.82
N GLN A 217 34.69 1.79 4.78
CA GLN A 217 34.67 2.77 5.88
C GLN A 217 34.24 2.16 7.22
N SER A 218 34.76 2.73 8.31
CA SER A 218 34.36 2.43 9.68
C SER A 218 33.22 3.35 10.14
N LEU A 219 32.21 2.80 10.79
CA LEU A 219 31.00 3.51 11.23
C LEU A 219 30.70 3.26 12.70
N LEU A 220 30.08 4.24 13.36
CA LEU A 220 29.60 4.13 14.74
C LEU A 220 28.39 3.18 14.82
N ARG A 221 28.41 2.25 15.78
CA ARG A 221 27.27 1.35 16.04
C ARG A 221 26.03 2.09 16.55
N SER A 222 26.21 3.20 17.28
CA SER A 222 25.11 4.03 17.78
C SER A 222 24.38 4.78 16.68
N ASP A 223 25.09 5.16 15.61
CA ASP A 223 24.53 5.95 14.51
C ASP A 223 23.80 5.05 13.51
N TYR A 224 24.25 3.79 13.38
CA TYR A 224 23.70 2.79 12.46
C TYR A 224 23.37 1.45 13.16
N PRO A 225 22.46 1.44 14.16
CA PRO A 225 22.19 0.25 14.97
C PRO A 225 21.52 -0.87 14.18
N THR A 226 20.62 -0.55 13.24
CA THR A 226 19.94 -1.55 12.39
C THR A 226 20.88 -2.19 11.38
N LEU A 227 21.78 -1.40 10.79
CA LEU A 227 22.82 -1.92 9.89
C LEU A 227 23.81 -2.80 10.64
N PHE A 228 24.26 -2.39 11.82
CA PHE A 228 25.14 -3.21 12.65
C PHE A 228 24.49 -4.54 13.04
N ALA A 229 23.20 -4.52 13.39
CA ALA A 229 22.45 -5.76 13.66
C ALA A 229 22.40 -6.70 12.44
N ALA A 230 22.41 -6.15 11.22
CA ALA A 230 22.37 -6.94 9.98
C ALA A 230 23.72 -7.55 9.60
N ILE A 231 24.83 -6.80 9.67
CA ILE A 231 26.14 -7.24 9.13
C ILE A 231 27.20 -7.52 10.20
N GLY A 232 27.00 -7.05 11.43
CA GLY A 232 27.93 -7.21 12.55
C GLY A 232 29.33 -6.71 12.23
N THR A 233 30.35 -7.45 12.67
CA THR A 233 31.78 -7.16 12.42
C THR A 233 32.38 -8.03 11.32
N THR A 234 31.54 -8.68 10.49
CA THR A 234 31.95 -9.60 9.42
C THR A 234 32.98 -8.99 8.47
N TYR A 235 32.86 -7.69 8.18
CA TYR A 235 33.76 -6.96 7.28
C TYR A 235 34.85 -6.17 8.03
N GLY A 236 35.08 -6.51 9.29
CA GLY A 236 36.05 -5.88 10.17
C GLY A 236 35.43 -4.95 11.20
N SER A 237 36.26 -4.57 12.16
CA SER A 237 35.95 -3.61 13.20
C SER A 237 37.22 -2.86 13.59
N ALA A 238 37.14 -1.53 13.69
CA ALA A 238 38.24 -0.73 14.19
C ALA A 238 38.39 -0.84 15.72
N ASP A 239 37.27 -0.95 16.44
CA ASP A 239 37.21 -1.09 17.90
C ASP A 239 35.86 -1.72 18.35
N GLY A 240 35.59 -1.72 19.67
CA GLY A 240 34.37 -2.26 20.26
C GLY A 240 33.09 -1.43 20.02
N THR A 241 33.20 -0.22 19.48
CA THR A 241 32.09 0.72 19.22
C THR A 241 31.84 0.98 17.73
N HIS A 242 32.77 0.55 16.88
CA HIS A 242 32.69 0.68 15.43
C HIS A 242 32.53 -0.69 14.75
N PHE A 243 32.10 -0.65 13.49
CA PHE A 243 32.09 -1.77 12.56
C PHE A 243 32.42 -1.24 11.16
N ASN A 244 32.93 -2.10 10.29
CA ASN A 244 33.31 -1.71 8.94
C ASN A 244 32.29 -2.20 7.91
N LEU A 245 32.14 -1.43 6.84
CA LEU A 245 31.39 -1.85 5.65
C LEU A 245 32.24 -2.73 4.74
N PRO A 246 31.62 -3.49 3.82
CA PRO A 246 32.36 -4.17 2.75
C PRO A 246 33.22 -3.19 1.94
N ASP A 247 34.42 -3.60 1.56
CA ASP A 247 35.25 -2.90 0.58
C ASP A 247 35.14 -3.59 -0.79
N LEU A 248 34.34 -3.01 -1.68
CA LEU A 248 34.03 -3.60 -2.98
C LEU A 248 34.85 -3.00 -4.12
N ARG A 249 35.82 -2.14 -3.81
CA ARG A 249 36.64 -1.48 -4.83
C ARG A 249 37.46 -2.51 -5.62
N GLY A 250 37.20 -2.60 -6.92
CA GLY A 250 37.89 -3.51 -7.83
C GLY A 250 37.61 -5.00 -7.56
N ARG A 251 36.51 -5.32 -6.86
CA ARG A 251 36.13 -6.70 -6.53
C ARG A 251 34.92 -7.15 -7.36
N VAL A 252 34.94 -8.43 -7.74
CA VAL A 252 33.74 -9.15 -8.20
C VAL A 252 33.16 -9.85 -6.98
N ILE A 253 31.83 -9.85 -6.85
CA ILE A 253 31.14 -10.39 -5.68
C ILE A 253 30.70 -11.82 -5.97
N PRO A 254 31.32 -12.85 -5.34
CA PRO A 254 30.75 -14.19 -5.29
C PRO A 254 29.67 -14.27 -4.20
N GLY A 255 28.74 -15.21 -4.35
CA GLY A 255 27.89 -15.62 -3.23
C GLY A 255 28.69 -16.49 -2.26
N ALA A 256 28.43 -16.36 -0.95
CA ALA A 256 28.99 -17.28 0.05
C ALA A 256 28.54 -18.72 -0.26
N ASP A 257 29.46 -19.68 -0.21
CA ASP A 257 29.22 -21.03 -0.74
C ASP A 257 28.25 -21.84 0.14
N ASN A 258 28.21 -21.54 1.43
CA ASN A 258 27.35 -22.21 2.39
C ASN A 258 25.97 -21.54 2.54
N MET A 259 25.85 -20.22 2.31
CA MET A 259 24.65 -19.40 2.59
C MET A 259 23.97 -19.70 3.95
N GLY A 260 24.76 -20.03 4.98
CA GLY A 260 24.25 -20.43 6.31
C GLY A 260 23.83 -21.90 6.45
N GLY A 261 24.00 -22.71 5.41
CA GLY A 261 23.80 -24.16 5.39
C GLY A 261 25.10 -24.94 5.14
N SER A 262 25.02 -26.05 4.42
CA SER A 262 26.19 -26.85 4.02
C SER A 262 26.86 -26.24 2.76
N PRO A 263 28.20 -26.25 2.66
CA PRO A 263 28.91 -25.77 1.46
C PRO A 263 28.48 -26.52 0.19
N ALA A 264 28.24 -25.78 -0.90
CA ALA A 264 27.90 -26.31 -2.21
C ALA A 264 29.12 -26.71 -3.07
N GLY A 265 30.33 -26.29 -2.68
CA GLY A 265 31.58 -26.55 -3.38
C GLY A 265 31.70 -25.85 -4.74
N ARG A 266 31.01 -24.72 -4.93
CA ARG A 266 31.07 -23.92 -6.18
C ARG A 266 32.26 -22.97 -6.17
N ILE A 267 32.49 -22.33 -5.05
CA ILE A 267 33.71 -21.57 -4.76
C ILE A 267 34.26 -22.06 -3.43
N THR A 268 35.54 -22.43 -3.40
CA THR A 268 36.15 -23.06 -2.22
C THR A 268 37.40 -22.29 -1.81
N ASP A 269 37.63 -22.19 -0.50
CA ASP A 269 38.82 -21.53 0.03
C ASP A 269 40.12 -22.14 -0.53
N ALA A 270 40.17 -23.48 -0.65
CA ALA A 270 41.34 -24.19 -1.17
C ALA A 270 41.80 -23.74 -2.57
N VAL A 271 40.90 -23.23 -3.41
CA VAL A 271 41.21 -22.82 -4.79
C VAL A 271 41.15 -21.30 -4.95
N ALA A 272 40.12 -20.66 -4.39
CA ALA A 272 39.85 -19.24 -4.56
C ALA A 272 40.41 -18.36 -3.43
N GLY A 273 40.76 -18.95 -2.29
CA GLY A 273 41.12 -18.24 -1.05
C GLY A 273 39.94 -17.47 -0.44
N MET A 274 38.71 -17.86 -0.78
CA MET A 274 37.47 -17.28 -0.28
C MET A 274 36.31 -18.27 -0.44
N ASP A 275 35.52 -18.47 0.60
CA ASP A 275 34.24 -19.21 0.53
C ASP A 275 33.16 -18.71 1.51
N SER A 276 33.54 -17.82 2.43
CA SER A 276 32.70 -17.31 3.51
C SER A 276 32.46 -15.80 3.38
N LEU A 277 31.46 -15.28 4.10
CA LEU A 277 31.19 -13.83 4.10
C LEU A 277 32.36 -13.07 4.73
N GLY A 278 32.81 -12.02 4.05
CA GLY A 278 33.93 -11.18 4.50
C GLY A 278 35.29 -11.60 3.96
N ASP A 279 35.42 -12.81 3.39
CA ASP A 279 36.65 -13.26 2.76
C ASP A 279 36.97 -12.40 1.53
N SER A 280 38.27 -12.22 1.28
CA SER A 280 38.76 -11.55 0.08
C SER A 280 39.76 -12.46 -0.63
N GLY A 281 39.44 -12.84 -1.86
CA GLY A 281 40.29 -13.67 -2.71
C GLY A 281 40.45 -13.11 -4.13
N GLY A 282 41.16 -13.86 -4.96
CA GLY A 282 41.42 -13.51 -6.36
C GLY A 282 42.61 -12.58 -6.60
N ALA A 283 43.03 -12.49 -7.87
CA ALA A 283 44.13 -11.63 -8.32
C ALA A 283 43.81 -11.03 -9.69
N GLN A 284 44.28 -9.80 -9.95
CA GLN A 284 44.09 -9.13 -11.24
C GLN A 284 44.92 -9.74 -12.38
N SER A 285 46.01 -10.45 -12.02
CA SER A 285 46.87 -11.16 -12.95
C SER A 285 47.39 -12.45 -12.33
N ARG A 286 47.63 -13.47 -13.15
CA ARG A 286 48.29 -14.72 -12.75
C ARG A 286 49.50 -14.96 -13.63
N THR A 287 50.64 -15.25 -13.03
CA THR A 287 51.83 -15.71 -13.77
C THR A 287 51.70 -17.19 -14.11
N LEU A 288 51.83 -17.51 -15.40
CA LEU A 288 51.86 -18.89 -15.86
C LEU A 288 53.27 -19.45 -15.66
N VAL A 289 53.43 -20.33 -14.68
CA VAL A 289 54.68 -21.08 -14.48
C VAL A 289 54.73 -22.29 -15.40
N THR A 290 55.92 -22.82 -15.65
CA THR A 290 56.13 -24.02 -16.49
C THR A 290 55.28 -25.21 -16.03
N ALA A 291 55.04 -25.36 -14.73
CA ALA A 291 54.17 -26.41 -14.19
C ALA A 291 52.69 -26.28 -14.60
N ASN A 292 52.24 -25.10 -15.04
CA ASN A 292 50.86 -24.83 -15.45
C ASN A 292 50.66 -24.92 -16.98
N LEU A 293 51.71 -25.24 -17.74
CA LEU A 293 51.62 -25.43 -19.19
C LEU A 293 51.15 -26.86 -19.51
N PRO A 294 50.31 -27.06 -20.55
CA PRO A 294 49.98 -28.40 -21.02
C PRO A 294 51.23 -29.21 -21.32
N PRO A 295 51.28 -30.50 -20.95
CA PRO A 295 52.42 -31.35 -21.27
C PRO A 295 52.54 -31.47 -22.79
N TYR A 296 53.71 -31.13 -23.33
CA TYR A 296 54.04 -31.36 -24.73
C TYR A 296 55.28 -32.25 -24.80
N THR A 297 55.18 -33.33 -25.56
CA THR A 297 56.31 -34.21 -25.86
C THR A 297 56.70 -33.95 -27.31
N PRO A 298 57.78 -33.22 -27.60
CA PRO A 298 58.18 -33.00 -28.98
C PRO A 298 58.57 -34.34 -29.62
N ALA A 299 57.92 -34.67 -30.75
CA ALA A 299 58.28 -35.80 -31.58
C ALA A 299 59.08 -35.29 -32.80
N GLY A 300 60.26 -35.87 -33.02
CA GLY A 300 61.08 -35.64 -34.21
C GLY A 300 61.41 -36.98 -34.87
N SER A 301 61.41 -37.01 -36.20
CA SER A 301 61.95 -38.13 -36.98
C SER A 301 63.26 -37.67 -37.62
N ASN A 302 64.23 -38.58 -37.73
CA ASN A 302 65.44 -38.30 -38.50
C ASN A 302 65.04 -38.17 -39.98
N GLY A 303 65.50 -37.11 -40.66
CA GLY A 303 65.37 -37.01 -42.12
C GLY A 303 66.07 -38.18 -42.82
N SER A 304 65.67 -38.46 -44.06
CA SER A 304 66.27 -39.51 -44.88
C SER A 304 67.78 -39.30 -45.03
N ILE A 305 68.58 -40.28 -44.59
CA ILE A 305 70.02 -40.29 -44.80
C ILE A 305 70.27 -40.68 -46.25
N SER A 306 70.76 -39.72 -47.06
CA SER A 306 71.19 -40.00 -48.43
C SER A 306 72.63 -40.51 -48.43
N VAL A 307 72.85 -41.68 -49.02
CA VAL A 307 74.17 -42.28 -49.23
C VAL A 307 74.49 -42.20 -50.71
N THR A 308 75.52 -41.44 -51.09
CA THR A 308 75.99 -41.34 -52.48
C THR A 308 77.35 -42.00 -52.61
N SER A 309 77.48 -42.94 -53.54
CA SER A 309 78.74 -43.58 -53.93
C SER A 309 79.14 -43.06 -55.31
N THR A 310 80.34 -42.50 -55.44
CA THR A 310 80.79 -41.86 -56.70
C THR A 310 81.38 -42.86 -57.70
N ASN A 311 81.78 -44.07 -57.28
CA ASN A 311 82.68 -44.91 -58.09
C ASN A 311 82.27 -46.37 -58.32
N TYR A 312 81.09 -46.84 -57.88
CA TYR A 312 80.71 -48.23 -58.16
C TYR A 312 79.22 -48.52 -57.90
N THR A 313 78.53 -49.20 -58.82
CA THR A 313 77.26 -49.88 -58.56
C THR A 313 77.54 -51.17 -57.79
N ALA A 314 77.68 -51.07 -56.47
CA ALA A 314 77.72 -52.24 -55.60
C ALA A 314 76.28 -52.61 -55.20
N GLN A 315 75.80 -53.77 -55.65
CA GLN A 315 74.54 -54.32 -55.17
C GLN A 315 74.83 -55.12 -53.89
N SER A 316 74.53 -54.53 -52.72
CA SER A 316 74.62 -55.27 -51.46
C SER A 316 73.50 -56.30 -51.40
N THR A 317 73.83 -57.59 -51.40
CA THR A 317 72.88 -58.69 -51.27
C THR A 317 72.55 -59.03 -49.81
N SER A 318 73.08 -58.28 -48.84
CA SER A 318 72.82 -58.45 -47.41
C SER A 318 72.49 -57.13 -46.73
N PRO A 319 71.58 -57.13 -45.73
CA PRO A 319 71.23 -55.93 -44.99
C PRO A 319 72.45 -55.41 -44.23
N ILE A 320 72.77 -54.14 -44.39
CA ILE A 320 73.87 -53.47 -43.69
C ILE A 320 73.38 -53.12 -42.28
N SER A 321 73.70 -53.95 -41.29
CA SER A 321 73.37 -53.72 -39.88
C SER A 321 74.55 -53.05 -39.16
N GLY A 322 74.55 -51.73 -39.10
CA GLY A 322 75.48 -50.93 -38.30
C GLY A 322 74.76 -50.31 -37.10
N SER A 323 75.27 -50.55 -35.89
CA SER A 323 74.77 -49.93 -34.66
C SER A 323 75.15 -48.44 -34.63
N ALA A 324 74.14 -47.58 -34.44
CA ALA A 324 74.20 -46.15 -34.11
C ALA A 324 75.12 -45.24 -34.95
N VAL A 325 74.53 -44.49 -35.89
CA VAL A 325 75.20 -43.43 -36.66
C VAL A 325 75.04 -42.08 -35.93
N GLY A 326 75.98 -41.76 -35.04
CA GLY A 326 76.32 -40.36 -34.78
C GLY A 326 77.19 -39.82 -35.92
N GLY A 327 77.16 -38.50 -36.17
CA GLY A 327 77.87 -37.88 -37.30
C GLY A 327 79.35 -38.27 -37.36
N GLY A 328 79.81 -38.76 -38.53
CA GLY A 328 81.21 -39.11 -38.79
C GLY A 328 81.57 -40.60 -38.81
N ALA A 329 80.61 -41.51 -38.55
CA ALA A 329 80.90 -42.94 -38.61
C ALA A 329 81.16 -43.43 -40.05
N GLN A 330 82.28 -44.12 -40.26
CA GLN A 330 82.61 -44.76 -41.53
C GLN A 330 82.10 -46.21 -41.54
N VAL A 331 81.25 -46.56 -42.51
CA VAL A 331 80.83 -47.94 -42.74
C VAL A 331 81.75 -48.54 -43.80
N SER A 332 82.56 -49.52 -43.40
CA SER A 332 83.44 -50.25 -44.32
C SER A 332 82.64 -51.33 -45.05
N VAL A 333 82.51 -51.18 -46.38
CA VAL A 333 81.91 -52.21 -47.24
C VAL A 333 83.06 -52.99 -47.89
N PRO A 334 83.20 -54.30 -47.65
CA PRO A 334 84.22 -55.09 -48.32
C PRO A 334 83.89 -55.24 -49.81
N VAL A 335 84.71 -54.66 -50.67
CA VAL A 335 84.71 -54.94 -52.12
C VAL A 335 85.90 -55.85 -52.44
N SER A 336 85.61 -57.01 -53.01
CA SER A 336 86.63 -58.02 -53.34
C SER A 336 86.85 -58.06 -54.87
N PRO A 337 88.08 -58.30 -55.37
CA PRO A 337 89.31 -58.58 -54.65
C PRO A 337 90.31 -57.42 -54.76
N GLY A 338 90.66 -56.79 -53.63
CA GLY A 338 91.74 -55.81 -53.57
C GLY A 338 91.42 -54.53 -52.81
N GLY A 339 91.20 -54.66 -51.49
CA GLY A 339 91.63 -53.70 -50.45
C GLY A 339 91.24 -52.22 -50.52
N LEU A 340 90.45 -51.76 -51.49
CA LEU A 340 90.02 -50.37 -51.59
C LEU A 340 88.73 -50.20 -50.78
N TYR A 341 88.87 -49.63 -49.58
CA TYR A 341 87.75 -49.20 -48.77
C TYR A 341 87.06 -48.00 -49.46
N GLY A 342 85.87 -48.21 -50.00
CA GLY A 342 85.02 -47.10 -50.46
C GLY A 342 84.51 -46.31 -49.25
N GLN A 343 84.84 -45.02 -49.18
CA GLN A 343 84.38 -44.15 -48.09
C GLN A 343 82.90 -43.80 -48.31
N LEU A 344 81.99 -44.39 -47.53
CA LEU A 344 80.63 -43.87 -47.41
C LEU A 344 80.67 -42.63 -46.51
N THR A 345 80.51 -41.45 -47.10
CA THR A 345 80.32 -40.21 -46.34
C THR A 345 78.82 -39.99 -46.16
N SER A 346 78.31 -40.16 -44.94
CA SER A 346 76.94 -39.78 -44.61
C SER A 346 76.88 -38.27 -44.38
N THR A 347 76.39 -37.50 -45.37
CA THR A 347 76.04 -36.10 -45.14
C THR A 347 74.59 -36.04 -44.66
N GLY A 348 74.38 -36.34 -43.38
CA GLY A 348 73.14 -36.01 -42.70
C GLY A 348 73.32 -34.68 -41.98
N SER A 349 72.47 -33.70 -42.26
CA SER A 349 72.22 -32.67 -41.23
C SER A 349 71.65 -33.42 -40.03
N GLY A 350 72.31 -33.35 -38.87
CA GLY A 350 71.83 -34.01 -37.65
C GLY A 350 70.36 -33.62 -37.35
N PRO A 351 69.65 -34.35 -36.47
CA PRO A 351 68.27 -34.00 -36.15
C PRO A 351 68.25 -32.57 -35.59
N THR A 352 67.83 -31.60 -36.41
CA THR A 352 67.56 -30.25 -35.94
C THR A 352 66.20 -30.33 -35.26
N PHE A 353 66.19 -30.53 -33.95
CA PHE A 353 65.03 -30.17 -33.15
C PHE A 353 64.92 -28.64 -33.18
N THR A 354 64.15 -28.11 -34.13
CA THR A 354 63.90 -26.67 -34.28
C THR A 354 62.84 -26.14 -33.32
N GLY A 355 62.64 -26.82 -32.18
CA GLY A 355 61.80 -26.32 -31.11
C GLY A 355 62.68 -25.65 -30.06
N THR A 356 62.75 -24.32 -30.05
CA THR A 356 63.17 -23.60 -28.84
C THR A 356 62.26 -24.05 -27.69
N PRO A 357 62.80 -24.44 -26.51
CA PRO A 357 61.96 -24.69 -25.35
C PRO A 357 61.15 -23.42 -25.08
N GLN A 358 59.85 -23.45 -25.38
CA GLN A 358 58.97 -22.34 -25.05
C GLN A 358 58.55 -22.52 -23.59
N GLY A 359 59.53 -22.43 -22.68
CA GLY A 359 59.20 -22.09 -21.29
C GLY A 359 58.49 -20.75 -21.33
N GLY A 360 57.26 -20.67 -20.82
CA GLY A 360 56.47 -19.45 -20.82
C GLY A 360 57.33 -18.28 -20.31
N THR A 361 57.16 -17.10 -20.89
CA THR A 361 57.96 -15.89 -20.59
C THR A 361 57.81 -15.41 -19.14
N SER A 362 57.13 -16.17 -18.27
CA SER A 362 56.75 -15.83 -16.90
C SER A 362 56.04 -14.47 -16.82
N THR A 363 55.45 -14.03 -17.93
CA THR A 363 54.70 -12.79 -18.01
C THR A 363 53.31 -13.04 -17.42
N PRO A 364 52.84 -12.21 -16.47
CA PRO A 364 51.49 -12.32 -15.95
C PRO A 364 50.46 -12.14 -17.07
N ILE A 365 49.49 -13.05 -17.11
CA ILE A 365 48.30 -12.88 -17.95
C ILE A 365 47.21 -12.18 -17.12
N VAL A 366 46.50 -11.26 -17.75
CA VAL A 366 45.34 -10.59 -17.13
C VAL A 366 44.19 -11.58 -17.05
N THR A 367 43.63 -11.76 -15.85
CA THR A 367 42.54 -12.71 -15.59
C THR A 367 41.20 -12.00 -15.33
N VAL A 368 41.11 -10.73 -15.70
CA VAL A 368 39.93 -9.89 -15.48
C VAL A 368 38.87 -10.20 -16.56
N GLN A 369 37.67 -10.59 -16.12
CA GLN A 369 36.52 -10.77 -17.01
C GLN A 369 36.04 -9.43 -17.59
N PRO A 370 35.42 -9.39 -18.79
CA PRO A 370 34.79 -8.17 -19.31
C PRO A 370 33.84 -7.55 -18.27
N SER A 371 34.13 -6.32 -17.83
CA SER A 371 33.46 -5.70 -16.68
C SER A 371 33.25 -4.19 -16.90
N LEU A 372 32.16 -3.66 -16.34
CA LEU A 372 31.90 -2.23 -16.22
C LEU A 372 32.03 -1.83 -14.74
N VAL A 373 32.74 -0.74 -14.47
CA VAL A 373 32.94 -0.25 -13.10
C VAL A 373 31.73 0.57 -12.67
N LEU A 374 31.02 0.09 -11.65
CA LEU A 374 29.96 0.80 -10.95
C LEU A 374 30.34 0.93 -9.47
N ASN A 375 29.72 1.89 -8.78
CA ASN A 375 29.77 1.92 -7.33
C ASN A 375 28.83 0.85 -6.76
N TYR A 376 29.04 0.53 -5.49
CA TYR A 376 28.11 -0.28 -4.72
C TYR A 376 27.63 0.51 -3.52
N ILE A 377 26.33 0.43 -3.26
CA ILE A 377 25.70 1.04 -2.09
C ILE A 377 25.03 0.00 -1.21
N ILE A 378 25.01 0.28 0.09
CA ILE A 378 24.35 -0.53 1.12
C ILE A 378 23.31 0.31 1.86
N LYS A 379 22.14 -0.29 2.15
CA LYS A 379 21.06 0.39 2.86
C LYS A 379 21.42 0.60 4.32
N ALA A 380 21.35 1.84 4.81
CA ALA A 380 21.83 2.21 6.13
C ALA A 380 20.83 2.00 7.28
N HIS A 381 19.53 2.09 6.98
CA HIS A 381 18.45 2.02 7.97
C HIS A 381 17.33 1.08 7.54
#